data_AF-A0A2E0J2R9-F1
#
_entry.id   AF-A0A2E0J2R9-F1
#
_cell.length_a   1.000
_cell.length_b   1.000
_cell.length_c   1.000
_cell.angle_alpha   90.00
_cell.angle_beta   90.00
_cell.angle_gamma   90.00
#
_symmetry.space_group_name_H-M   'P 1'
#
loop_
_entity.id
_entity.type
_entity.pdbx_description
1 polymer ?
#
loop_
_entity_poly.entity_id
_entity_poly.type
_entity_poly.pdbx_seq_one_letter_code
_entity_poly.pdbx_strand_id
1 'polypeptide(L)' 'MFDPNQSLSPSPSRFVCEIGGEEYLIDADTFEAAAQQAAQRHAAERDIEQGTFTVNVAEANEADFPLIAGNDYTVTLPA' A
#
# COMPACT_ATOMS: atom_id res chain seq x y z
N MET A 1 22.12 19.85 21.50
CA MET A 1 22.60 19.84 20.11
C MET A 1 21.39 19.38 19.30
N PHE A 2 20.70 20.30 18.64
CA PHE A 2 19.58 20.00 17.75
C PHE A 2 20.18 20.03 16.34
N ASP A 3 20.09 18.93 15.60
CA ASP A 3 20.44 18.90 14.18
C ASP A 3 19.31 19.59 13.40
N PRO A 4 19.50 20.79 12.84
CA PRO A 4 18.46 21.52 12.11
C PRO A 4 18.19 20.94 10.71
N ASN A 5 18.76 19.76 10.42
CA ASN A 5 18.77 19.10 9.12
C ASN A 5 18.27 17.65 9.22
N GLN A 6 17.44 17.33 10.22
CA GLN A 6 16.53 16.20 10.06
C GLN A 6 15.48 16.61 9.04
N SER A 7 15.64 16.18 7.79
CA SER A 7 14.52 16.12 6.85
C SER A 7 13.33 15.54 7.60
N LEU A 8 12.29 16.33 7.78
CA LEU A 8 10.96 15.87 8.15
C LEU A 8 10.44 15.06 6.95
N SER A 9 11.07 13.92 6.66
CA SER A 9 10.43 12.91 5.84
C SER A 9 9.16 12.57 6.61
N PRO A 10 7.97 12.78 6.03
CA PRO A 10 6.75 12.34 6.69
C PRO A 10 6.92 10.87 7.06
N SER A 11 6.53 10.50 8.29
CA SER A 11 6.47 9.08 8.63
C SER A 11 5.53 8.40 7.63
N PRO A 12 5.85 7.19 7.14
CA PRO A 12 4.98 6.50 6.20
C PRO A 12 3.60 6.34 6.82
N SER A 13 2.57 6.64 6.04
CA SER A 13 1.17 6.39 6.41
C SER A 13 0.89 4.89 6.29
N ARG A 14 -0.05 4.42 7.11
CA ARG A 14 -0.52 3.04 7.06
C ARG A 14 -1.78 2.96 6.20
N PHE A 15 -1.82 1.98 5.31
CA PHE A 15 -2.90 1.77 4.36
C PHE A 15 -3.47 0.36 4.49
N VAL A 16 -4.79 0.25 4.34
CA VAL A 16 -5.51 -0.99 4.11
C VAL A 16 -5.65 -1.16 2.59
N CYS A 17 -5.06 -2.21 2.06
CA CYS A 17 -5.10 -2.54 0.63
C CYS A 17 -5.89 -3.84 0.41
N GLU A 18 -6.95 -3.80 -0.39
CA GLU A 18 -7.74 -4.98 -0.76
C GLU A 18 -7.45 -5.38 -2.22
N ILE A 19 -7.19 -6.67 -2.45
CA ILE A 19 -6.90 -7.23 -3.77
C ILE A 19 -7.44 -8.66 -3.85
N GLY A 20 -8.36 -8.89 -4.79
CA GLY A 20 -8.97 -10.21 -5.00
C GLY A 20 -9.68 -10.78 -3.76
N GLY A 21 -10.22 -9.90 -2.89
CA GLY A 21 -10.88 -10.25 -1.64
C GLY A 21 -9.94 -10.52 -0.45
N GLU A 22 -8.63 -10.30 -0.61
CA GLU A 22 -7.65 -10.35 0.49
C GLU A 22 -7.24 -8.95 0.91
N GLU A 23 -6.97 -8.79 2.21
CA GLU A 23 -6.62 -7.51 2.82
C GLU A 23 -5.15 -7.50 3.29
N TYR A 24 -4.45 -6.39 3.01
CA TYR A 24 -3.05 -6.17 3.31
C TYR A 24 -2.88 -4.83 4.03
N LEU A 25 -2.17 -4.85 5.16
CA LEU A 25 -1.71 -3.64 5.82
C LEU A 25 -0.32 -3.28 5.29
N ILE A 26 -0.20 -2.08 4.72
CA ILE A 26 1.01 -1.59 4.06
C ILE A 26 1.38 -0.22 4.61
N ASP A 27 2.62 -0.08 5.06
CA ASP A 27 3.18 1.23 5.40
C ASP A 27 3.86 1.82 4.16
N ALA A 28 3.44 3.01 3.72
CA ALA A 28 3.95 3.66 2.51
C ALA A 28 3.86 5.19 2.59
N ASP A 29 4.57 5.87 1.69
CA ASP A 29 4.53 7.33 1.61
C ASP A 29 3.33 7.86 0.80
N THR A 30 2.76 7.02 -0.08
CA THR A 30 1.61 7.38 -0.93
C THR A 30 0.69 6.18 -1.16
N PHE A 31 -0.55 6.46 -1.58
CA PHE A 31 -1.54 5.44 -1.96
C PHE A 31 -1.05 4.57 -3.12
N GLU A 32 -0.39 5.15 -4.12
CA GLU A 32 0.19 4.41 -5.26
C GLU A 32 1.32 3.47 -4.81
N ALA A 33 2.17 3.93 -3.90
CA ALA A 33 3.22 3.10 -3.34
C ALA A 33 2.64 1.95 -2.51
N ALA A 34 1.56 2.20 -1.76
CA ALA A 34 0.83 1.16 -1.03
C ALA A 34 0.19 0.13 -1.98
N ALA A 35 -0.43 0.59 -3.07
CA ALA A 35 -1.00 -0.28 -4.10
C ALA A 35 0.06 -1.17 -4.74
N GLN A 36 1.21 -0.59 -5.12
CA GLN A 36 2.32 -1.30 -5.74
C GLN A 36 2.87 -2.40 -4.83
N GLN A 37 3.10 -2.07 -3.55
CA GLN A 37 3.59 -3.03 -2.56
C GLN A 37 2.57 -4.13 -2.26
N ALA A 38 1.28 -3.80 -2.16
CA ALA A 38 0.21 -4.78 -1.96
C ALA A 38 0.12 -5.76 -3.14
N ALA A 39 0.17 -5.25 -4.38
CA ALA A 39 0.17 -6.10 -5.58
C ALA A 39 1.39 -7.02 -5.63
N GLN A 40 2.59 -6.51 -5.32
CA GLN A 40 3.81 -7.32 -5.26
C GLN A 40 3.72 -8.42 -4.20
N ARG A 41 3.23 -8.09 -3.00
CA ARG A 41 3.07 -9.04 -1.92
C ARG A 41 2.05 -10.12 -2.27
N HIS A 42 0.90 -9.72 -2.80
CA HIS A 42 -0.13 -10.64 -3.26
C HIS A 42 0.34 -11.59 -4.36
N ALA A 43 1.08 -11.06 -5.33
CA ALA A 43 1.66 -11.85 -6.42
C ALA A 43 2.68 -12.86 -5.87
N ALA A 44 3.55 -12.45 -4.95
CA ALA A 44 4.53 -13.31 -4.30
C ALA A 44 3.88 -14.43 -3.45
N GLU A 45 2.82 -14.13 -2.69
CA GLU A 45 2.09 -15.12 -1.86
C GLU A 45 1.37 -16.18 -2.71
N ARG A 46 1.15 -15.92 -4.00
CA ARG A 46 0.40 -16.79 -4.93
C ARG A 46 1.26 -17.35 -6.06
N ASP A 47 2.58 -17.15 -6.01
CA ASP A 47 3.53 -17.55 -7.06
C ASP A 47 3.16 -17.01 -8.46
N ILE A 48 2.66 -15.77 -8.51
CA ILE A 48 2.33 -15.06 -9.76
C ILE A 48 3.51 -14.15 -10.12
N GLU A 49 4.20 -14.44 -11.22
CA GLU A 49 5.38 -13.67 -11.64
C GLU A 49 5.03 -12.36 -12.37
N GLN A 50 3.86 -12.29 -13.01
CA GLN A 50 3.43 -11.14 -13.82
C GLN A 50 1.90 -11.03 -13.84
N GLY A 51 1.38 -9.82 -14.04
CA GLY A 51 -0.06 -9.63 -14.17
C GLY A 51 -0.52 -8.20 -13.91
N THR A 52 -1.82 -7.96 -14.13
CA THR A 52 -2.48 -6.71 -13.77
C THR A 52 -3.45 -6.96 -12.64
N PHE A 53 -3.34 -6.15 -11.59
CA PHE A 53 -4.12 -6.25 -10.37
C PHE A 53 -4.86 -4.94 -10.13
N THR A 54 -6.10 -5.05 -9.66
CA THR A 54 -6.84 -3.91 -9.12
C THR A 54 -6.74 -3.98 -7.60
N VAL A 55 -6.20 -2.92 -7.00
CA VAL A 55 -6.00 -2.79 -5.55
C VAL A 55 -6.86 -1.64 -5.04
N ASN A 56 -7.81 -1.91 -4.16
CA ASN A 56 -8.49 -0.85 -3.43
C ASN A 56 -7.58 -0.40 -2.28
N VAL A 57 -7.32 0.91 -2.15
CA VAL A 57 -6.42 1.44 -1.11
C VAL A 57 -7.14 2.50 -0.29
N ALA A 58 -7.18 2.30 1.02
CA ALA A 58 -7.70 3.25 2.00
C ALA A 58 -6.64 3.56 3.07
N GLU A 59 -6.62 4.78 3.58
CA GLU A 59 -5.80 5.10 4.75
C GLU A 59 -6.35 4.38 6.00
N ALA A 60 -5.47 3.78 6.79
CA ALA A 60 -5.82 3.06 8.01
C ALA A 60 -5.86 4.02 9.20
N ASN A 61 -6.78 3.76 10.14
CA ASN A 61 -6.76 4.39 11.46
C ASN A 61 -5.77 3.67 12.40
N GLU A 62 -5.61 4.18 13.63
CA GLU A 62 -4.73 3.58 14.64
C GLU A 62 -5.13 2.14 15.07
N ALA A 63 -6.33 1.69 14.68
CA ALA A 63 -6.84 0.34 14.92
C ALA A 63 -6.80 -0.54 13.66
N ASP A 64 -6.06 -0.15 12.62
CA ASP A 64 -5.88 -0.88 11.37
C ASP A 64 -7.16 -1.03 10.51
N PHE A 65 -8.16 -0.17 10.71
CA PHE A 65 -9.38 -0.13 9.89
C PHE A 65 -9.35 1.02 8.87
N PRO A 66 -10.00 0.86 7.70
CA PRO A 66 -10.07 1.95 6.71
C PRO A 66 -10.83 3.15 7.28
N LEU A 67 -10.21 4.33 7.21
CA LEU A 67 -10.80 5.61 7.66
C LEU A 67 -11.94 6.07 6.75
N ILE A 68 -11.81 5.81 5.45
CA ILE A 68 -12.75 6.18 4.39
C ILE A 68 -12.85 5.05 3.37
N ALA A 69 -13.83 5.15 2.46
CA ALA A 69 -13.86 4.29 1.28
C ALA A 69 -12.56 4.51 0.46
N GLY A 70 -11.86 3.42 0.14
CA GLY A 70 -10.61 3.46 -0.61
C GLY A 70 -10.81 3.79 -2.09
N ASN A 71 -9.70 4.06 -2.77
CA ASN A 71 -9.66 4.26 -4.22
C ASN A 71 -9.04 3.04 -4.91
N ASP A 72 -9.53 2.70 -6.09
CA ASP A 72 -8.98 1.60 -6.88
C ASP A 72 -7.78 2.05 -7.71
N TYR A 73 -6.67 1.32 -7.55
CA TYR A 73 -5.44 1.49 -8.31
C TYR A 73 -5.21 0.25 -9.18
N THR A 74 -4.94 0.46 -10.46
CA THR A 74 -4.53 -0.63 -11.36
C THR A 74 -3.01 -0.70 -11.39
N VAL A 75 -2.45 -1.80 -10.93
CA VAL A 75 -1.02 -2.07 -10.90
C VAL A 75 -0.69 -3.18 -11.89
N THR A 76 0.29 -2.94 -12.76
CA THR A 76 0.83 -3.97 -13.66
C THR A 76 2.21 -4.37 -13.18
N LEU A 77 2.39 -5.64 -12.84
CA LEU A 77 3.69 -6.22 -12.56
C LEU A 77 4.29 -6.76 -13.87
N PRO A 78 5.39 -6.18 -14.38
CA PRO A 78 6.09 -6.73 -15.51
C PRO A 78 6.84 -8.02 -15.12
N ALA A 79 7.06 -8.88 -16.11
CA ALA A 79 7.93 -10.06 -15.99
C ALA A 79 9.40 -9.70 -15.76
#